data_AF-A0A9N9RDW6-F1
#
_entry.id   AF-A0A9N9RDW6-F1
#
_cell.length_a   1.000
_cell.length_b   1.000
_cell.length_c   1.000
_cell.angle_alpha   90.00
_cell.angle_beta   90.00
_cell.angle_gamma   90.00
#
_symmetry.space_group_name_H-M   'P 1'
#
loop_
_entity.id
_entity.type
_entity.pdbx_description
1 polymer ?
#
loop_
_entity_poly.entity_id
_entity_poly.type
_entity_poly.pdbx_seq_one_letter_code
_entity_poly.pdbx_strand_id
1 'polypeptide(L)'
;MASSSRVCVNDPNHFCFICGEYMFKECRLNVTAFVNEAYKNYFGHPLEMKNKPWIPQKVCKTCVEFLRLWTNKKRNKFRYQTAMKEPMNHHDDCYFCLVNTTAINRKNRAKWEYPCIRSAYRRVLSPNISPEPQAGAPQDELVHLEANTHSSESEFECDLDTPKPFNQDELSDLIRDLGLPKSASELLPSRLKERNLVTKETKIYYYRTREQNLLKYFAEEDDFVFCKDVPGLMAAMALQNYVSKCDKPTFSIKGSYNFASLTYKTRTNKTICKKP
;
A
#
# COMPACT_ATOMS: atom_id res chain seq x y z
N MET A 1 10.19 -36.13 12.01
CA MET A 1 9.00 -37.00 12.03
C MET A 1 7.78 -36.12 11.79
N ALA A 2 7.28 -36.10 10.55
CA ALA A 2 6.17 -35.24 10.16
C ALA A 2 4.84 -35.89 10.55
N SER A 3 4.06 -35.23 11.40
CA SER A 3 2.66 -35.58 11.60
C SER A 3 1.93 -35.29 10.30
N SER A 4 1.56 -36.33 9.55
CA SER A 4 0.73 -36.21 8.35
C SER A 4 -0.71 -35.94 8.80
N SER A 5 -1.02 -34.68 9.11
CA SER A 5 -2.41 -34.29 9.29
C SER A 5 -3.13 -34.42 7.95
N ARG A 6 -4.31 -35.04 7.92
CA ARG A 6 -5.23 -35.04 6.75
C ARG A 6 -5.87 -33.67 6.48
N VAL A 7 -5.22 -32.61 6.96
CA VAL A 7 -5.75 -31.25 7.02
C VAL A 7 -4.70 -30.35 6.40
N CYS A 8 -5.16 -29.46 5.53
CA CYS A 8 -4.31 -28.47 4.87
C CYS A 8 -3.64 -27.55 5.89
N VAL A 9 -2.41 -27.11 5.59
CA VAL A 9 -1.68 -26.12 6.40
C VAL A 9 -2.45 -24.79 6.47
N ASN A 10 -3.03 -24.38 5.34
CA ASN A 10 -3.86 -23.18 5.25
C ASN A 10 -5.34 -23.56 5.08
N ASP A 11 -6.23 -22.75 5.67
CA ASP A 11 -7.68 -22.83 5.41
C ASP A 11 -7.94 -22.51 3.92
N PRO A 12 -8.63 -23.39 3.16
CA PRO A 12 -9.03 -23.14 1.77
C PRO A 12 -9.75 -21.80 1.58
N ASN A 13 -10.53 -21.34 2.56
CA ASN A 13 -11.27 -20.08 2.51
C ASN A 13 -10.37 -18.83 2.62
N HIS A 14 -9.07 -19.01 2.84
CA HIS A 14 -8.08 -17.96 2.68
C HIS A 14 -7.77 -17.67 1.22
N PHE A 15 -8.20 -18.51 0.28
CA PHE A 15 -7.93 -18.36 -1.14
C PHE A 15 -9.21 -18.09 -1.93
N CYS A 16 -9.12 -17.32 -3.00
CA CYS A 16 -10.25 -17.04 -3.86
C CYS A 16 -10.58 -18.27 -4.71
N PHE A 17 -11.86 -18.67 -4.76
CA PHE A 17 -12.32 -19.73 -5.66
C PHE A 17 -12.00 -19.43 -7.15
N ILE A 18 -12.18 -18.19 -7.59
CA ILE A 18 -12.08 -17.83 -9.01
C ILE A 18 -10.61 -17.71 -9.46
N CYS A 19 -9.81 -16.87 -8.80
CA CYS A 19 -8.41 -16.65 -9.20
C CYS A 19 -7.40 -17.49 -8.42
N GLY A 20 -7.78 -18.19 -7.35
CA GLY A 20 -6.86 -18.99 -6.53
C GLY A 20 -5.91 -18.18 -5.65
N GLU A 21 -5.95 -16.85 -5.70
CA GLU A 21 -5.04 -16.02 -4.91
C GLU A 21 -5.44 -15.95 -3.44
N TYR A 22 -4.45 -15.73 -2.58
CA TYR A 22 -4.64 -15.46 -1.15
C TYR A 22 -5.41 -14.16 -0.91
N MET A 23 -6.30 -14.20 0.07
CA MET A 23 -7.20 -13.13 0.48
C MET A 23 -7.00 -12.76 1.95
N PHE A 24 -6.70 -11.49 2.18
CA PHE A 24 -6.82 -10.88 3.50
C PHE A 24 -8.28 -10.92 3.97
N LYS A 25 -8.49 -10.98 5.29
CA LYS A 25 -9.80 -11.23 5.92
C LYS A 25 -10.86 -10.24 5.43
N GLU A 26 -10.51 -8.96 5.30
CA GLU A 26 -11.38 -7.88 4.82
C GLU A 26 -11.85 -8.03 3.36
N CYS A 27 -11.15 -8.84 2.56
CA CYS A 27 -11.39 -9.00 1.13
C CYS A 27 -12.13 -10.30 0.76
N ARG A 28 -12.45 -11.13 1.76
CA ARG A 28 -13.15 -12.40 1.59
C ARG A 28 -14.64 -12.17 1.50
N LEU A 29 -15.23 -12.41 0.33
CA LEU A 29 -16.66 -12.29 0.10
C LEU A 29 -17.31 -13.67 0.02
N ASN A 30 -18.58 -13.72 0.43
CA ASN A 30 -19.46 -14.83 0.11
C ASN A 30 -19.86 -14.78 -1.37
N VAL A 31 -20.08 -15.94 -1.95
CA VAL A 31 -20.66 -16.02 -3.30
C VAL A 31 -22.14 -15.69 -3.23
N THR A 32 -22.55 -14.68 -4.00
CA THR A 32 -23.95 -14.23 -4.12
C THR A 32 -24.56 -14.75 -5.42
N ALA A 33 -25.89 -14.61 -5.58
CA ALA A 33 -26.58 -14.94 -6.83
C ALA A 33 -25.99 -14.19 -8.03
N PHE A 34 -25.68 -12.90 -7.85
CA PHE A 34 -24.98 -12.10 -8.86
C PHE A 34 -23.64 -12.72 -9.27
N VAL A 35 -22.80 -13.12 -8.32
CA VAL A 35 -21.49 -13.72 -8.63
C VAL A 35 -21.67 -15.02 -9.41
N ASN A 36 -22.62 -15.88 -9.01
CA ASN A 36 -22.90 -17.13 -9.73
C ASN A 36 -23.34 -16.89 -11.17
N GLU A 37 -24.25 -15.93 -11.38
CA GLU A 37 -24.78 -15.60 -12.71
C GLU A 37 -23.72 -14.95 -13.60
N ALA A 38 -23.06 -13.90 -13.11
CA ALA A 38 -22.03 -13.19 -13.87
C ALA A 38 -20.85 -14.12 -14.19
N TYR A 39 -20.45 -14.98 -13.25
CA TYR A 39 -19.44 -16.00 -13.49
C TYR A 39 -19.88 -16.97 -14.59
N LYS A 40 -21.10 -17.53 -14.50
CA LYS A 40 -21.59 -18.47 -15.51
C LYS A 40 -21.63 -17.84 -16.91
N ASN A 41 -22.06 -16.59 -17.00
CA ASN A 41 -22.12 -15.86 -18.26
C ASN A 41 -20.71 -15.57 -18.82
N TYR A 42 -19.74 -15.26 -17.96
CA TYR A 42 -18.38 -14.96 -18.39
C TYR A 42 -17.56 -16.21 -18.75
N PHE A 43 -17.63 -17.27 -17.94
CA PHE A 43 -16.82 -18.48 -18.11
C PHE A 43 -17.54 -19.60 -18.88
N GLY A 44 -18.82 -19.44 -19.19
CA GLY A 44 -19.63 -20.42 -19.91
C GLY A 44 -20.04 -21.65 -19.07
N HIS A 45 -19.72 -21.69 -17.78
CA HIS A 45 -20.04 -22.82 -16.91
C HIS A 45 -20.37 -22.37 -15.48
N PRO A 46 -21.20 -23.12 -14.72
CA PRO A 46 -21.58 -22.72 -13.38
C PRO A 46 -20.40 -22.73 -12.39
N LEU A 47 -20.51 -21.88 -11.37
CA LEU A 47 -19.59 -21.83 -10.24
C LEU A 47 -19.97 -22.96 -9.26
N GLU A 48 -19.37 -24.15 -9.44
CA GLU A 48 -19.68 -25.33 -8.63
C GLU A 48 -18.87 -25.39 -7.33
N MET A 49 -19.39 -24.77 -6.27
CA MET A 49 -18.87 -24.95 -4.90
C MET A 49 -19.53 -26.15 -4.25
N LYS A 50 -19.15 -27.35 -4.67
CA LYS A 50 -19.44 -28.56 -3.88
C LYS A 50 -18.65 -28.43 -2.57
N ASN A 51 -19.26 -28.70 -1.40
CA ASN A 51 -18.65 -28.67 -0.05
C ASN A 51 -17.45 -29.65 0.06
N LYS A 52 -16.42 -29.38 -0.72
CA LYS A 52 -15.23 -30.19 -0.91
C LYS A 52 -14.10 -29.45 -0.22
N PRO A 53 -13.33 -30.09 0.67
CA PRO A 53 -12.29 -29.42 1.44
C PRO A 53 -11.14 -28.87 0.58
N TRP A 54 -11.02 -29.30 -0.68
CA TRP A 54 -10.03 -28.78 -1.62
C TRP A 54 -10.55 -27.61 -2.49
N ILE A 55 -11.76 -27.13 -2.24
CA ILE A 55 -12.39 -26.04 -3.01
C ILE A 55 -12.71 -24.87 -2.07
N PRO A 56 -12.19 -23.66 -2.30
CA PRO A 56 -12.51 -22.51 -1.48
C PRO A 56 -13.99 -22.14 -1.57
N GLN A 57 -14.57 -21.71 -0.45
CA GLN A 57 -15.95 -21.25 -0.39
C GLN A 57 -16.11 -19.73 -0.43
N LYS A 58 -15.02 -19.02 -0.74
CA LYS A 58 -14.95 -17.55 -0.72
C LYS A 58 -14.40 -17.02 -2.03
N VAL A 59 -14.79 -15.81 -2.39
CA VAL A 59 -14.28 -15.09 -3.56
C VAL A 59 -13.68 -13.75 -3.14
N CYS A 60 -12.68 -13.25 -3.87
CA CYS A 60 -12.06 -11.98 -3.54
C CYS A 60 -12.85 -10.82 -4.14
N LYS A 61 -12.80 -9.66 -3.47
CA LYS A 61 -13.37 -8.39 -3.98
C LYS A 61 -12.93 -8.09 -5.42
N THR A 62 -11.67 -8.33 -5.77
CA THR A 62 -11.12 -8.07 -7.11
C THR A 62 -11.84 -8.88 -8.19
N CYS A 63 -12.14 -10.16 -7.95
CA CYS A 63 -12.88 -10.99 -8.90
C CYS A 63 -14.34 -10.53 -9.02
N VAL A 64 -14.97 -10.16 -7.91
CA VAL A 64 -16.37 -9.68 -7.91
C VAL A 64 -16.50 -8.34 -8.64
N GLU A 65 -15.60 -7.39 -8.38
CA GLU A 65 -15.56 -6.10 -9.07
C GLU A 65 -15.23 -6.26 -10.55
N PHE A 66 -14.35 -7.20 -10.90
CA PHE A 66 -14.17 -7.54 -12.31
C PHE A 66 -15.48 -7.97 -12.95
N LEU A 67 -16.19 -8.94 -12.36
CA LEU A 67 -17.45 -9.45 -12.91
C LEU A 67 -18.47 -8.32 -13.03
N ARG A 68 -18.54 -7.43 -12.03
CA ARG A 68 -19.39 -6.23 -12.05
C ARG A 68 -19.04 -5.28 -13.18
N LEU A 69 -17.76 -4.99 -13.39
CA LEU A 69 -17.31 -4.11 -14.49
C LEU A 69 -17.56 -4.76 -15.85
N TRP A 70 -17.39 -6.08 -15.96
CA TRP A 70 -17.68 -6.82 -17.18
C TRP A 70 -19.18 -6.84 -17.50
N THR A 71 -20.06 -7.10 -16.53
CA THR A 71 -21.51 -7.01 -16.72
C THR A 71 -21.94 -5.60 -17.17
N ASN A 72 -21.21 -4.56 -16.74
CA ASN A 72 -21.43 -3.18 -17.16
C ASN A 72 -20.67 -2.77 -18.44
N LYS A 73 -20.05 -3.73 -19.15
CA LYS A 73 -19.25 -3.51 -20.37
C LYS A 73 -18.09 -2.51 -20.22
N LYS A 74 -17.63 -2.27 -19.00
CA LYS A 74 -16.48 -1.37 -18.69
C LYS A 74 -15.13 -2.07 -18.76
N ARG A 75 -15.14 -3.42 -18.76
CA ARG A 75 -13.93 -4.25 -18.80
C ARG A 75 -14.24 -5.56 -19.52
N ASN A 76 -13.36 -5.99 -20.41
CA ASN A 76 -13.59 -7.16 -21.26
C ASN A 76 -12.66 -8.35 -20.92
N LYS A 77 -11.52 -8.12 -20.27
CA LYS A 77 -10.51 -9.16 -20.05
C LYS A 77 -10.31 -9.51 -18.58
N PHE A 78 -10.67 -10.73 -18.23
CA PHE A 78 -10.27 -11.35 -16.97
C PHE A 78 -8.82 -11.84 -17.05
N ARG A 79 -8.10 -11.80 -15.93
CA ARG A 79 -6.69 -12.19 -15.93
C ARG A 79 -6.53 -13.67 -16.17
N TYR A 80 -7.18 -14.47 -15.33
CA TYR A 80 -7.12 -15.92 -15.37
C TYR A 80 -8.05 -16.51 -14.30
N GLN A 81 -8.46 -17.75 -14.52
CA GLN A 81 -9.13 -18.58 -13.54
C GLN A 81 -8.16 -19.62 -12.98
N THR A 82 -8.28 -20.02 -11.73
CA THR A 82 -7.54 -21.17 -11.20
C THR A 82 -8.46 -22.37 -11.13
N ALA A 83 -8.09 -23.45 -11.84
CA ALA A 83 -8.81 -24.70 -11.79
C ALA A 83 -8.27 -25.56 -10.66
N MET A 84 -9.15 -25.96 -9.74
CA MET A 84 -8.79 -26.78 -8.58
C MET A 84 -9.42 -28.18 -8.68
N LYS A 85 -8.63 -29.20 -8.35
CA LYS A 85 -8.97 -30.62 -8.29
C LYS A 85 -8.59 -31.17 -6.92
N GLU A 86 -9.04 -32.38 -6.64
CA GLU A 86 -8.68 -33.08 -5.41
C GLU A 86 -7.16 -33.34 -5.38
N PRO A 87 -6.46 -32.93 -4.32
CA PRO A 87 -5.03 -33.14 -4.18
C PRO A 87 -4.72 -34.61 -3.91
N MET A 88 -3.64 -35.14 -4.51
CA MET A 88 -3.20 -36.52 -4.24
C MET A 88 -2.63 -36.69 -2.82
N ASN A 89 -1.98 -35.65 -2.31
CA ASN A 89 -1.42 -35.63 -0.96
C ASN A 89 -1.19 -34.17 -0.49
N HIS A 90 -0.82 -33.98 0.78
CA HIS A 90 -0.60 -32.66 1.39
C HIS A 90 0.87 -32.17 1.31
N HIS A 91 1.76 -32.90 0.66
CA HIS A 91 3.20 -32.63 0.61
C HIS A 91 3.60 -31.89 -0.67
N ASP A 92 3.24 -32.41 -1.85
CA ASP A 92 3.65 -31.89 -3.15
C ASP A 92 2.49 -31.56 -4.10
N ASP A 93 1.27 -32.04 -3.82
CA ASP A 93 0.10 -31.83 -4.67
C ASP A 93 -1.06 -31.12 -3.94
N CYS A 94 -0.82 -30.44 -2.83
CA CYS A 94 -1.84 -29.62 -2.15
C CYS A 94 -1.52 -28.14 -2.26
N TYR A 95 -2.30 -27.43 -3.08
CA TYR A 95 -2.16 -26.00 -3.32
C TYR A 95 -2.12 -25.19 -2.02
N PHE A 96 -3.04 -25.50 -1.09
CA PHE A 96 -3.13 -24.80 0.18
C PHE A 96 -1.97 -25.11 1.12
N CYS A 97 -1.33 -26.27 1.01
CA CYS A 97 -0.14 -26.57 1.82
C CYS A 97 1.12 -25.89 1.26
N LEU A 98 1.24 -25.81 -0.06
CA LEU A 98 2.43 -25.29 -0.72
C LEU A 98 2.54 -23.76 -0.68
N VAL A 99 1.41 -23.04 -0.62
CA VAL A 99 1.47 -21.58 -0.57
C VAL A 99 1.92 -21.10 0.81
N ASN A 100 3.07 -20.42 0.86
CA ASN A 100 3.54 -19.75 2.07
C ASN A 100 2.78 -18.43 2.30
N THR A 101 1.64 -18.50 2.99
CA THR A 101 0.80 -17.33 3.28
C THR A 101 1.44 -16.33 4.26
N THR A 102 2.37 -16.78 5.11
CA THR A 102 3.03 -15.91 6.12
C THR A 102 3.96 -14.88 5.50
N ALA A 103 4.51 -15.16 4.33
CA ALA A 103 5.37 -14.26 3.59
C ALA A 103 4.59 -13.28 2.69
N ILE A 104 3.27 -13.44 2.55
CA ILE A 104 2.41 -12.56 1.75
C ILE A 104 1.99 -11.35 2.57
N ASN A 105 2.31 -10.16 2.07
CA ASN A 105 1.87 -8.88 2.60
C ASN A 105 1.27 -8.01 1.49
N ARG A 106 0.67 -6.87 1.87
CA ARG A 106 -0.01 -5.99 0.89
C ARG A 106 0.94 -5.44 -0.19
N LYS A 107 2.23 -5.27 0.12
CA LYS A 107 3.24 -4.70 -0.80
C LYS A 107 3.74 -5.71 -1.83
N ASN A 108 3.87 -6.99 -1.45
CA ASN A 108 4.41 -8.03 -2.34
C ASN A 108 3.33 -8.90 -2.99
N ARG A 109 2.07 -8.84 -2.55
CA ARG A 109 0.96 -9.67 -3.06
C ARG A 109 0.86 -9.68 -4.58
N ALA A 110 0.98 -8.53 -5.23
CA ALA A 110 0.85 -8.42 -6.69
C ALA A 110 1.98 -9.16 -7.44
N LYS A 111 3.15 -9.31 -6.81
CA LYS A 111 4.31 -10.02 -7.35
C LYS A 111 4.41 -11.45 -6.82
N TRP A 112 3.43 -11.90 -6.02
CA TRP A 112 3.48 -13.22 -5.41
C TRP A 112 3.21 -14.29 -6.47
N GLU A 113 4.11 -15.26 -6.56
CA GLU A 113 3.96 -16.40 -7.45
C GLU A 113 3.22 -17.53 -6.73
N TYR A 114 2.13 -17.98 -7.34
CA TYR A 114 1.37 -19.13 -6.85
C TYR A 114 1.83 -20.40 -7.57
N PRO A 115 1.90 -21.54 -6.86
CA PRO A 115 2.35 -22.79 -7.44
C PRO A 115 1.39 -23.25 -8.53
N CYS A 116 1.95 -23.73 -9.65
CA CYS A 116 1.21 -24.42 -10.69
C CYS A 116 1.46 -25.92 -10.53
N ILE A 117 0.48 -26.63 -9.99
CA ILE A 117 0.56 -28.07 -9.68
C ILE A 117 -0.61 -28.82 -10.32
N ARG A 118 -0.57 -30.15 -10.28
CA ARG A 118 -1.59 -31.00 -10.91
C ARG A 118 -2.99 -30.74 -10.34
N SER A 119 -3.09 -30.56 -9.02
CA SER A 119 -4.36 -30.27 -8.35
C SER A 119 -4.81 -28.81 -8.48
N ALA A 120 -3.94 -27.87 -8.87
CA ALA A 120 -4.28 -26.47 -8.99
C ALA A 120 -3.40 -25.76 -10.02
N TYR A 121 -4.01 -25.30 -11.11
CA TYR A 121 -3.30 -24.62 -12.19
C TYR A 121 -4.14 -23.49 -12.78
N ARG A 122 -3.44 -22.49 -13.31
CA ARG A 122 -4.04 -21.34 -13.97
C ARG A 122 -4.58 -21.73 -15.35
N ARG A 123 -5.87 -21.50 -15.58
CA ARG A 123 -6.47 -21.50 -16.91
C ARG A 123 -6.40 -20.09 -17.48
N VAL A 124 -5.65 -19.96 -18.57
CA VAL A 124 -5.72 -18.77 -19.42
C VAL A 124 -7.02 -18.87 -20.20
N LEU A 125 -7.84 -17.83 -20.12
CA LEU A 125 -9.03 -17.72 -20.95
C LEU A 125 -8.59 -17.21 -22.31
N SER A 126 -8.91 -17.94 -23.37
CA SER A 126 -8.52 -17.58 -24.72
C SER A 126 -9.04 -16.17 -25.07
N PRO A 127 -8.27 -15.33 -25.80
CA PRO A 127 -8.65 -13.96 -26.15
C PRO A 127 -9.94 -13.87 -26.97
N ASN A 128 -10.34 -14.94 -27.66
CA ASN A 128 -11.60 -15.04 -28.40
C ASN A 128 -12.82 -15.45 -27.53
N ILE A 129 -12.64 -15.62 -26.22
CA ILE A 129 -13.71 -15.93 -25.25
C ILE A 129 -13.79 -14.80 -24.21
N SER A 130 -13.75 -13.54 -24.67
CA SER A 130 -14.53 -12.53 -23.95
C SER A 130 -15.93 -12.68 -24.52
N PRO A 131 -16.84 -13.45 -23.89
CA PRO A 131 -18.22 -13.38 -24.31
C PRO A 131 -18.63 -11.92 -24.14
N GLU A 132 -19.09 -11.29 -25.22
CA GLU A 132 -20.01 -10.19 -25.02
C GLU A 132 -21.14 -10.71 -24.13
N PRO A 133 -21.71 -9.89 -23.22
CA PRO A 133 -22.85 -10.33 -22.42
C PRO A 133 -24.00 -10.71 -23.37
N GLN A 134 -24.13 -11.99 -23.69
CA GLN A 134 -25.06 -12.51 -24.67
C GLN A 134 -26.06 -13.45 -24.00
N ALA A 135 -27.32 -13.28 -24.37
CA ALA A 135 -28.39 -14.18 -24.04
C ALA A 135 -28.36 -15.39 -24.98
N GLY A 136 -28.22 -16.59 -24.42
CA GLY A 136 -28.70 -17.86 -24.99
C GLY A 136 -27.81 -18.64 -25.97
N ALA A 137 -27.28 -19.77 -25.48
CA ALA A 137 -27.08 -21.08 -26.17
C ALA A 137 -25.95 -21.23 -27.26
N PRO A 138 -25.46 -22.49 -27.53
CA PRO A 138 -24.03 -22.82 -27.38
C PRO A 138 -23.34 -23.49 -28.61
N GLN A 139 -22.07 -23.93 -28.39
CA GLN A 139 -21.18 -24.84 -29.16
C GLN A 139 -20.01 -24.11 -29.87
N ASP A 140 -18.79 -24.61 -30.01
CA ASP A 140 -18.00 -25.76 -29.52
C ASP A 140 -16.52 -25.48 -29.88
N GLU A 141 -15.60 -26.35 -29.43
CA GLU A 141 -14.23 -26.58 -29.95
C GLU A 141 -12.99 -25.83 -29.41
N LEU A 142 -12.00 -26.67 -29.14
CA LEU A 142 -10.66 -26.48 -28.58
C LEU A 142 -9.66 -26.06 -29.67
N VAL A 143 -8.69 -25.20 -29.33
CA VAL A 143 -7.31 -25.31 -29.86
C VAL A 143 -6.28 -24.66 -28.93
N HIS A 144 -5.12 -25.33 -28.85
CA HIS A 144 -3.91 -25.03 -28.11
C HIS A 144 -2.98 -24.16 -28.96
N LEU A 145 -2.25 -23.18 -28.38
CA LEU A 145 -0.86 -22.81 -28.70
C LEU A 145 -0.39 -21.55 -27.95
N GLU A 146 0.91 -21.50 -27.75
CA GLU A 146 1.69 -20.70 -26.81
C GLU A 146 2.01 -19.26 -27.28
N ALA A 147 2.57 -18.53 -26.31
CA ALA A 147 3.57 -17.46 -26.45
C ALA A 147 3.10 -16.00 -26.21
N ASN A 148 3.41 -15.58 -24.97
CA ASN A 148 4.25 -14.43 -24.65
C ASN A 148 3.96 -13.11 -25.38
N THR A 149 3.38 -12.15 -24.66
CA THR A 149 3.79 -10.75 -24.80
C THR A 149 3.43 -9.97 -23.55
N HIS A 150 4.46 -9.35 -22.97
CA HIS A 150 4.41 -8.29 -21.98
C HIS A 150 3.28 -7.30 -22.27
N SER A 151 2.39 -7.09 -21.30
CA SER A 151 1.61 -5.87 -21.21
C SER A 151 1.57 -5.46 -19.75
N SER A 152 2.64 -4.76 -19.38
CA SER A 152 2.59 -3.69 -18.39
C SER A 152 1.32 -2.87 -18.62
N GLU A 153 0.46 -2.76 -17.62
CA GLU A 153 -0.07 -1.48 -17.15
C GLU A 153 -1.08 -1.65 -16.00
N SER A 154 -0.70 -1.01 -14.88
CA SER A 154 -1.58 -0.34 -13.92
C SER A 154 -2.71 -1.15 -13.30
N GLU A 155 -2.39 -1.87 -12.21
CA GLU A 155 -3.39 -2.37 -11.28
C GLU A 155 -3.71 -1.28 -10.25
N PHE A 156 -4.86 -0.64 -10.45
CA PHE A 156 -5.47 0.28 -9.48
C PHE A 156 -5.56 -0.34 -8.09
N GLU A 157 -5.07 0.42 -7.11
CA GLU A 157 -5.19 0.15 -5.67
C GLU A 157 -6.64 -0.12 -5.28
N CYS A 158 -6.85 -1.22 -4.55
CA CYS A 158 -8.13 -1.50 -3.92
C CYS A 158 -8.21 -0.75 -2.59
N ASP A 159 -8.70 0.49 -2.62
CA ASP A 159 -9.39 1.11 -1.48
C ASP A 159 -10.62 1.85 -2.00
N LEU A 160 -11.80 1.29 -1.72
CA LEU A 160 -13.07 2.03 -1.72
C LEU A 160 -13.52 2.22 -0.27
N ASP A 161 -12.61 2.66 0.59
CA ASP A 161 -13.02 3.69 1.52
C ASP A 161 -13.01 4.99 0.72
N THR A 162 -14.06 5.80 0.82
CA THR A 162 -13.92 7.23 0.50
C THR A 162 -12.60 7.71 1.07
N PRO A 163 -11.69 8.33 0.29
CA PRO A 163 -10.34 8.64 0.74
C PRO A 163 -10.43 9.26 2.13
N LYS A 164 -9.90 8.57 3.15
CA LYS A 164 -10.01 9.05 4.52
C LYS A 164 -9.30 10.40 4.55
N PRO A 165 -10.03 11.50 4.79
CA PRO A 165 -9.40 12.81 4.77
C PRO A 165 -8.44 12.91 5.95
N PHE A 166 -7.27 13.49 5.71
CA PHE A 166 -6.31 13.77 6.78
C PHE A 166 -6.94 14.72 7.79
N ASN A 167 -6.86 14.36 9.07
CA ASN A 167 -7.08 15.32 10.15
C ASN A 167 -5.83 16.21 10.35
N GLN A 168 -5.92 17.21 11.23
CA GLN A 168 -4.84 18.19 11.43
C GLN A 168 -3.52 17.55 11.91
N ASP A 169 -3.60 16.53 12.77
CA ASP A 169 -2.42 15.86 13.34
C ASP A 169 -1.79 14.92 12.29
N GLU A 170 -2.61 14.12 11.61
CA GLU A 170 -2.18 13.23 10.52
C GLU A 170 -1.50 14.03 9.39
N LEU A 171 -2.03 15.21 9.04
CA LEU A 171 -1.42 16.10 8.06
C LEU A 171 -0.06 16.65 8.54
N SER A 172 0.05 16.97 9.84
CA SER A 172 1.28 17.49 10.43
C SER A 172 2.37 16.42 10.52
N ASP A 173 1.98 15.20 10.88
CA ASP A 173 2.86 14.03 10.91
C ASP A 173 3.35 13.68 9.50
N LEU A 174 2.47 13.72 8.49
CA LEU A 174 2.86 13.49 7.09
C LEU A 174 3.93 14.48 6.61
N ILE A 175 3.77 15.77 6.90
CA ILE A 175 4.75 16.80 6.55
C ILE A 175 6.11 16.52 7.23
N ARG A 176 6.08 16.08 8.49
CA ARG A 176 7.28 15.75 9.27
C ARG A 176 7.98 14.51 8.73
N ASP A 177 7.23 13.44 8.45
CA ASP A 177 7.76 12.15 8.01
C ASP A 177 8.37 12.23 6.60
N LEU A 178 7.80 13.06 5.73
CA LEU A 178 8.36 13.34 4.40
C LEU A 178 9.55 14.29 4.44
N GLY A 179 9.76 14.99 5.55
CA GLY A 179 10.84 15.94 5.68
C GLY A 179 10.81 17.03 4.61
N LEU A 180 9.63 17.63 4.37
CA LEU A 180 9.46 18.62 3.31
C LEU A 180 10.11 19.97 3.65
N PRO A 181 10.71 20.68 2.67
CA PRO A 181 11.14 22.06 2.86
C PRO A 181 9.93 22.98 3.12
N LYS A 182 10.18 24.18 3.69
CA LYS A 182 9.10 25.12 4.09
C LYS A 182 8.10 25.40 2.99
N SER A 183 8.58 25.71 1.79
CA SER A 183 7.73 26.02 0.63
C SER A 183 6.84 24.84 0.23
N ALA A 184 7.36 23.61 0.25
CA ALA A 184 6.59 22.41 -0.04
C ALA A 184 5.60 22.05 1.08
N SER A 185 5.99 22.31 2.34
CA SER A 185 5.15 22.11 3.52
C SER A 185 3.95 23.05 3.57
N GLU A 186 4.04 24.25 2.97
CA GLU A 186 2.92 25.17 2.79
C GLU A 186 2.02 24.78 1.60
N LEU A 187 2.62 24.32 0.50
CA LEU A 187 1.90 23.99 -0.72
C LEU A 187 1.08 22.70 -0.59
N LEU A 188 1.61 21.70 0.11
CA LEU A 188 0.98 20.37 0.23
C LEU A 188 -0.44 20.44 0.87
N PRO A 189 -0.65 21.08 2.04
CA PRO A 189 -1.98 21.26 2.62
C PRO A 189 -2.98 21.93 1.67
N SER A 190 -2.53 22.93 0.90
CA SER A 190 -3.36 23.64 -0.07
C SER A 190 -3.84 22.69 -1.18
N ARG A 191 -2.94 21.90 -1.77
CA ARG A 191 -3.27 20.92 -2.81
C ARG A 191 -4.16 19.79 -2.32
N LEU A 192 -3.93 19.30 -1.09
CA LEU A 192 -4.76 18.25 -0.50
C LEU A 192 -6.18 18.77 -0.20
N LYS A 193 -6.30 20.04 0.21
CA LYS A 193 -7.59 20.70 0.45
C LYS A 193 -8.38 20.92 -0.84
N GLU A 194 -7.73 21.33 -1.94
CA GLU A 194 -8.35 21.46 -3.27
C GLU A 194 -8.99 20.14 -3.75
N ARG A 195 -8.44 19.01 -3.33
CA ARG A 195 -8.89 17.66 -3.70
C ARG A 195 -9.85 17.01 -2.70
N ASN A 196 -10.30 17.75 -1.68
CA ASN A 196 -11.14 17.24 -0.58
C ASN A 196 -10.52 16.05 0.19
N LEU A 197 -9.19 16.00 0.28
CA LEU A 197 -8.44 14.94 1.00
C LEU A 197 -8.10 15.32 2.44
N VAL A 198 -8.69 16.39 2.95
CA VAL A 198 -8.43 16.94 4.29
C VAL A 198 -9.78 17.29 4.92
N THR A 199 -9.92 17.15 6.24
CA THR A 199 -11.17 17.50 6.92
C THR A 199 -11.50 18.99 6.76
N LYS A 200 -12.80 19.33 6.79
CA LYS A 200 -13.29 20.71 6.57
C LYS A 200 -12.74 21.72 7.60
N GLU A 201 -12.35 21.23 8.77
CA GLU A 201 -11.86 22.03 9.90
C GLU A 201 -10.35 22.29 9.87
N THR A 202 -9.60 21.63 8.98
CA THR A 202 -8.14 21.76 8.94
C THR A 202 -7.72 23.16 8.52
N LYS A 203 -6.79 23.72 9.31
CA LYS A 203 -6.20 25.03 9.10
C LYS A 203 -4.91 24.89 8.31
N ILE A 204 -4.77 25.71 7.28
CA ILE A 204 -3.51 25.84 6.54
C ILE A 204 -2.68 26.90 7.25
N TYR A 205 -1.45 26.53 7.62
CA TYR A 205 -0.48 27.41 8.24
C TYR A 205 0.59 27.79 7.22
N TYR A 206 1.09 29.01 7.34
CA TYR A 206 2.22 29.52 6.57
C TYR A 206 3.38 29.79 7.53
N TYR A 207 4.60 29.48 7.10
CA TYR A 207 5.78 29.85 7.86
C TYR A 207 5.92 31.36 7.86
N ARG A 208 6.32 31.89 9.01
CA ARG A 208 6.71 33.29 9.12
C ARG A 208 8.07 33.44 8.44
N THR A 209 8.35 34.63 7.94
CA THR A 209 9.62 34.98 7.29
C THR A 209 10.62 35.64 8.25
N ARG A 210 10.42 35.52 9.57
CA ARG A 210 11.22 36.22 10.59
C ARG A 210 12.69 35.81 10.58
N GLU A 211 12.98 34.57 10.19
CA GLU A 211 14.31 34.01 10.08
C GLU A 211 15.08 34.44 8.83
N GLN A 212 14.42 35.03 7.81
CA GLN A 212 15.07 35.39 6.55
C GLN A 212 16.30 36.28 6.77
N ASN A 213 16.19 37.25 7.68
CA ASN A 213 17.30 38.15 8.04
C ASN A 213 18.47 37.44 8.72
N LEU A 214 18.24 36.26 9.29
CA LEU A 214 19.24 35.46 10.01
C LEU A 214 19.91 34.42 9.11
N LEU A 215 19.29 34.02 7.99
CA LEU A 215 19.83 33.01 7.07
C LEU A 215 21.24 33.35 6.56
N LYS A 216 21.57 34.64 6.44
CA LYS A 216 22.90 35.11 6.01
C LYS A 216 24.06 34.66 6.92
N TYR A 217 23.78 34.33 8.18
CA TYR A 217 24.78 33.86 9.15
C TYR A 217 25.00 32.34 9.12
N PHE A 218 24.22 31.60 8.33
CA PHE A 218 24.29 30.15 8.18
C PHE A 218 24.85 29.76 6.81
N ALA A 219 25.40 28.55 6.73
CA ALA A 219 25.84 27.88 5.51
C ALA A 219 25.37 26.43 5.53
N GLU A 220 25.30 25.82 4.35
CA GLU A 220 24.86 24.44 4.14
C GLU A 220 25.89 23.71 3.27
N GLU A 221 26.41 22.59 3.77
CA GLU A 221 27.37 21.70 3.08
C GLU A 221 27.00 20.24 3.41
N ASP A 222 26.91 19.36 2.40
CA ASP A 222 26.65 17.91 2.57
C ASP A 222 25.49 17.56 3.53
N ASP A 223 24.33 18.23 3.37
CA ASP A 223 23.15 18.12 4.23
C ASP A 223 23.32 18.62 5.67
N PHE A 224 24.44 19.30 5.99
CA PHE A 224 24.69 19.94 7.28
C PHE A 224 24.51 21.45 7.20
N VAL A 225 23.64 21.99 8.05
CA VAL A 225 23.51 23.43 8.26
C VAL A 225 24.33 23.84 9.48
N PHE A 226 25.25 24.79 9.30
CA PHE A 226 26.07 25.34 10.39
C PHE A 226 26.08 26.86 10.38
N CYS A 227 26.32 27.46 11.56
CA CYS A 227 26.50 28.90 11.69
C CYS A 227 27.93 29.25 11.29
N LYS A 228 28.09 30.03 10.21
CA LYS A 228 29.41 30.51 9.74
C LYS A 228 29.86 31.78 10.44
N ASP A 229 28.93 32.53 11.05
CA ASP A 229 29.20 33.80 11.73
C ASP A 229 28.42 33.91 13.04
N VAL A 230 28.97 33.28 14.09
CA VAL A 230 28.41 33.29 15.45
C VAL A 230 28.39 34.71 16.04
N PRO A 231 29.48 35.51 15.99
CA PRO A 231 29.45 36.87 16.54
C PRO A 231 28.39 37.75 15.88
N GLY A 232 28.27 37.71 14.55
CA GLY A 232 27.27 38.47 13.80
C GLY A 232 25.84 38.05 14.12
N LEU A 233 25.59 36.74 14.29
CA LEU A 233 24.29 36.23 14.73
C LEU A 233 23.93 36.73 16.14
N MET A 234 24.87 36.67 17.09
CA MET A 234 24.63 37.11 18.48
C MET A 234 24.38 38.62 18.57
N ALA A 235 25.12 39.42 17.80
CA ALA A 235 24.87 40.85 17.68
C ALA A 235 23.47 41.14 17.10
N ALA A 236 23.07 40.42 16.04
CA ALA A 236 21.74 40.55 15.43
C ALA A 236 20.58 40.14 16.36
N MET A 237 20.83 39.22 17.29
CA MET A 237 19.88 38.83 18.34
C MET A 237 19.90 39.75 19.58
N ALA A 238 20.64 40.87 19.54
CA ALA A 238 20.85 41.79 20.66
C ALA A 238 21.53 41.15 21.89
N LEU A 239 22.40 40.17 21.67
CA LEU A 239 23.17 39.45 22.70
C LEU A 239 24.64 39.88 22.67
N GLN A 240 24.88 41.19 22.83
CA GLN A 240 26.20 41.83 22.64
C GLN A 240 27.31 41.32 23.58
N ASN A 241 26.95 40.69 24.71
CA ASN A 241 27.88 40.20 25.72
C ASN A 241 28.07 38.66 25.69
N TYR A 242 27.75 38.00 24.58
CA TYR A 242 27.92 36.56 24.47
C TYR A 242 29.40 36.19 24.33
N VAL A 243 29.94 35.53 25.36
CA VAL A 243 31.29 34.94 25.34
C VAL A 243 31.17 33.44 25.12
N SER A 244 31.61 32.94 23.97
CA SER A 244 31.66 31.52 23.68
C SER A 244 32.69 30.84 24.59
N LYS A 245 32.25 29.88 25.43
CA LYS A 245 33.13 29.13 26.36
C LYS A 245 33.84 27.92 25.72
N CYS A 246 33.94 27.85 24.40
CA CYS A 246 34.55 26.71 23.71
C CYS A 246 35.55 27.20 22.67
N ASP A 247 36.83 26.91 22.91
CA ASP A 247 37.95 27.15 21.97
C ASP A 247 38.01 26.09 20.84
N LYS A 248 36.88 25.42 20.52
CA LYS A 248 36.80 24.48 19.39
C LYS A 248 35.47 24.66 18.64
N PRO A 249 35.49 24.85 17.30
CA PRO A 249 34.30 25.13 16.52
C PRO A 249 33.64 23.83 16.07
N THR A 250 32.98 23.11 16.99
CA THR A 250 32.11 21.98 16.57
C THR A 250 30.92 21.86 17.51
N PHE A 251 29.87 22.65 17.28
CA PHE A 251 28.53 22.26 17.70
C PHE A 251 27.90 21.43 16.57
N SER A 252 28.22 20.14 16.56
CA SER A 252 27.60 19.17 15.64
C SER A 252 26.24 18.77 16.18
N ILE A 253 25.16 19.33 15.62
CA ILE A 253 23.83 18.78 15.85
C ILE A 253 23.60 17.70 14.79
N LYS A 254 23.78 16.42 15.14
CA LYS A 254 23.30 15.33 14.28
C LYS A 254 21.79 15.24 14.40
N GLY A 255 21.10 15.62 13.35
CA GLY A 255 19.73 15.23 13.13
C GLY A 255 19.22 15.76 11.80
N SER A 256 18.34 14.99 11.18
CA SER A 256 17.60 15.34 9.99
C SER A 256 16.58 16.42 10.36
N TYR A 257 17.03 17.65 10.60
CA TYR A 257 16.15 18.75 10.96
C TYR A 257 15.73 19.50 9.70
N ASN A 258 14.52 19.24 9.24
CA ASN A 258 13.81 20.29 8.53
C ASN A 258 13.61 21.47 9.48
N PHE A 259 13.87 22.67 8.99
CA PHE A 259 13.80 23.97 9.69
C PHE A 259 12.43 24.29 10.37
N ALA A 260 11.49 23.36 10.40
CA ALA A 260 10.12 23.50 10.87
C ALA A 260 9.91 23.21 12.38
N SER A 261 10.91 22.73 13.11
CA SER A 261 10.73 22.36 14.54
C SER A 261 11.64 23.14 15.49
N LEU A 262 11.46 24.46 15.56
CA LEU A 262 11.93 25.28 16.69
C LEU A 262 10.75 25.65 17.58
N THR A 263 10.39 24.74 18.48
CA THR A 263 9.60 25.11 19.67
C THR A 263 10.57 25.46 20.79
N TYR A 264 10.67 26.75 21.11
CA TYR A 264 11.39 27.22 22.29
C TYR A 264 10.62 26.79 23.54
N LYS A 265 10.98 25.65 24.14
CA LYS A 265 10.69 25.40 25.56
C LYS A 265 11.81 26.05 26.37
N THR A 266 11.51 27.20 26.98
CA THR A 266 12.32 27.76 28.06
C THR A 266 12.28 26.81 29.26
N ARG A 267 13.19 25.83 29.29
CA ARG A 267 13.48 25.06 30.50
C ARG A 267 14.44 25.89 31.33
N THR A 268 13.91 26.52 32.38
CA THR A 268 14.71 27.13 33.43
C THR A 268 15.62 26.07 34.04
N ASN A 269 16.90 26.05 33.65
CA ASN A 269 17.91 25.26 34.34
C ASN A 269 18.19 25.94 35.67
N LYS A 270 17.66 25.32 36.73
CA LYS A 270 17.95 25.63 38.13
C LYS A 270 19.42 25.30 38.38
N THR A 271 20.23 26.33 38.62
CA THR A 271 21.64 26.22 38.99
C THR A 271 21.74 25.53 40.35
N ILE A 272 22.33 24.33 40.41
CA ILE A 272 22.88 23.80 41.66
C ILE A 272 24.37 24.00 41.58
N CYS A 273 24.85 25.08 42.21
CA CYS A 273 26.26 25.28 42.50
C CYS A 273 26.68 24.28 43.58
N LYS A 274 27.57 23.35 43.25
CA LYS A 274 28.52 22.84 44.25
C LYS A 274 29.82 23.62 44.06
N LYS A 275 30.14 24.45 45.05
CA LYS A 275 31.48 25.04 45.24
C LYS A 275 32.43 23.95 45.75
N PRO A 276 33.75 24.12 45.56
CA PRO A 276 34.77 23.09 45.86
C PRO A 276 34.74 22.62 47.30
#